data_AF-A0A239HIZ8-F1
#
_entry.id   AF-A0A239HIZ8-F1
#
_cell.length_a   1.000
_cell.length_b   1.000
_cell.length_c   1.000
_cell.angle_alpha   90.00
_cell.angle_beta   90.00
_cell.angle_gamma   90.00
#
_symmetry.space_group_name_H-M   'P 1'
#
loop_
_entity.id
_entity.type
_entity.pdbx_description
1 polymer ?
#
loop_
_entity_poly.entity_id
_entity_poly.type
_entity_poly.pdbx_seq_one_letter_code
_entity_poly.pdbx_strand_id
1 'polypeptide(L)'
;MISRMATPIGAQQRRQKKRRANGPGVELKARTSPETRELASHGAAARNVTLARYIEMLIEEDEIARHHQRQHQQAQMQDEQDEASKRRA
;
A
#
# COMPACT_ATOMS: atom_id res chain seq x y z
N MET A 1 35.10 -42.39 29.13
CA MET A 1 35.55 -41.30 28.23
C MET A 1 34.31 -40.64 27.65
N ILE A 2 34.12 -39.35 27.93
CA ILE A 2 32.85 -38.63 27.77
C ILE A 2 32.69 -38.15 26.32
N SER A 3 31.57 -38.54 25.70
CA SER A 3 31.23 -38.24 24.31
C SER A 3 30.85 -36.77 24.13
N ARG A 4 31.34 -36.16 23.05
CA ARG A 4 31.22 -34.72 22.74
C ARG A 4 29.77 -34.36 22.41
N MET A 5 29.27 -33.34 23.08
CA MET A 5 27.97 -32.68 22.85
C MET A 5 27.91 -32.09 21.43
N ALA A 6 26.86 -32.44 20.68
CA ALA A 6 26.51 -31.80 19.43
C ALA A 6 25.85 -30.44 19.71
N THR A 7 26.41 -29.38 19.16
CA THR A 7 25.93 -28.00 19.26
C THR A 7 24.70 -27.81 18.35
N PRO A 8 23.61 -27.18 18.81
CA PRO A 8 22.55 -26.75 17.90
C PRO A 8 23.04 -25.53 17.12
N ILE A 9 23.47 -25.77 15.88
CA ILE A 9 23.73 -24.72 14.90
C ILE A 9 22.43 -23.96 14.71
N GLY A 10 22.43 -22.70 15.16
CA GLY A 10 21.30 -21.80 15.09
C GLY A 10 20.75 -21.73 13.68
N ALA A 11 19.54 -22.28 13.50
CA ALA A 11 18.67 -21.92 12.39
C ALA A 11 18.10 -20.52 12.67
N GLN A 12 18.99 -19.52 12.74
CA GLN A 12 18.66 -18.15 12.39
C GLN A 12 18.32 -18.16 10.89
N GLN A 13 17.12 -18.63 10.57
CA GLN A 13 16.44 -18.14 9.39
C GLN A 13 16.26 -16.64 9.61
N ARG A 14 17.31 -15.88 9.27
CA ARG A 14 17.23 -14.48 8.93
C ARG A 14 16.15 -14.42 7.87
N ARG A 15 14.90 -14.14 8.29
CA ARG A 15 13.81 -13.74 7.42
C ARG A 15 14.36 -12.55 6.67
N GLN A 16 14.90 -12.80 5.49
CA GLN A 16 15.37 -11.80 4.57
C GLN A 16 14.13 -10.98 4.26
N LYS A 17 14.00 -9.86 4.96
CA LYS A 17 12.98 -8.85 4.75
C LYS A 17 13.29 -8.33 3.34
N LYS A 18 12.68 -8.98 2.34
CA LYS A 18 12.70 -8.54 0.93
C LYS A 18 12.30 -7.08 0.99
N ARG A 19 13.30 -6.21 0.82
CA ARG A 19 13.12 -4.77 0.77
C ARG A 19 12.17 -4.54 -0.39
N ARG A 20 10.93 -4.16 -0.09
CA ARG A 20 9.99 -3.71 -1.11
C ARG A 20 10.70 -2.57 -1.85
N ALA A 21 10.90 -2.76 -3.15
CA ALA A 21 11.09 -1.63 -4.04
C ALA A 21 9.86 -0.72 -3.89
N ASN A 22 10.06 0.60 -3.97
CA ASN A 22 9.03 1.66 -4.05
C ASN A 22 8.67 2.36 -2.73
N GLY A 23 9.27 3.54 -2.53
CA GLY A 23 8.73 4.70 -1.78
C GLY A 23 8.44 4.56 -0.27
N PRO A 24 8.29 5.69 0.44
CA PRO A 24 7.68 5.68 1.78
C PRO A 24 6.19 5.32 1.63
N GLY A 25 5.82 4.09 2.03
CA GLY A 25 4.41 3.71 2.13
C GLY A 25 3.71 4.46 3.27
N VAL A 26 2.45 4.83 3.07
CA VAL A 26 1.59 5.44 4.09
C VAL A 26 0.66 4.37 4.67
N GLU A 27 0.48 4.38 5.99
CA GLU A 27 -0.46 3.47 6.67
C GLU A 27 -1.88 4.03 6.59
N LEU A 28 -2.80 3.29 5.96
CA LEU A 28 -4.23 3.59 5.96
C LEU A 28 -4.92 2.77 7.06
N LYS A 29 -5.54 3.46 8.02
CA LYS A 29 -6.34 2.83 9.10
C LYS A 29 -7.83 3.05 8.83
N ALA A 30 -8.59 1.97 8.73
CA ALA A 30 -10.03 2.01 8.53
C ALA A 30 -10.76 1.04 9.47
N ARG A 31 -11.97 1.41 9.88
CA ARG A 31 -12.91 0.48 10.53
C ARG A 31 -13.81 -0.10 9.46
N THR A 32 -13.98 -1.41 9.46
CA THR A 32 -14.86 -2.13 8.52
C THR A 32 -15.70 -3.15 9.28
N SER A 33 -16.83 -3.56 8.71
CA SER A 33 -17.57 -4.71 9.26
C SER A 33 -16.75 -6.00 9.11
N PRO A 34 -16.98 -7.01 9.96
CA PRO A 34 -16.35 -8.32 9.83
C PRO A 34 -16.62 -8.97 8.46
N GLU A 35 -17.87 -8.90 7.99
CA GLU A 35 -18.31 -9.46 6.71
C GLU A 35 -17.53 -8.86 5.52
N THR A 36 -17.34 -7.53 5.52
CA THR A 36 -16.57 -6.85 4.47
C THR A 36 -15.11 -7.31 4.46
N ARG A 37 -14.52 -7.50 5.65
CA ARG A 37 -13.15 -7.99 5.78
C ARG A 37 -13.01 -9.42 5.25
N GLU A 38 -13.96 -10.28 5.54
CA GLU A 38 -13.97 -11.66 5.05
C GLU A 38 -14.10 -11.70 3.53
N LEU A 39 -15.04 -10.94 2.96
CA LEU A 39 -15.20 -10.84 1.52
C LEU A 39 -13.92 -10.35 0.82
N ALA A 40 -13.28 -9.32 1.38
CA ALA A 40 -12.00 -8.82 0.86
C ALA A 40 -10.87 -9.86 0.98
N SER A 41 -10.87 -10.65 2.06
CA SER A 41 -9.90 -11.74 2.25
C SER A 41 -10.08 -12.86 1.22
N HIS A 42 -11.33 -13.24 0.91
CA HIS A 42 -11.64 -14.19 -0.16
C HIS A 42 -11.22 -13.64 -1.53
N GLY A 43 -11.51 -12.38 -1.82
CA GLY A 43 -11.11 -11.73 -3.08
C GLY A 43 -9.59 -11.67 -3.27
N ALA A 44 -8.84 -11.41 -2.19
CA ALA A 44 -7.38 -11.43 -2.19
C ALA A 44 -6.82 -12.84 -2.42
N ALA A 45 -7.38 -13.85 -1.73
CA ALA A 45 -6.98 -15.25 -1.88
C ALA A 45 -7.21 -15.76 -3.32
N ALA A 46 -8.37 -15.46 -3.90
CA ALA A 46 -8.72 -15.86 -5.27
C ALA A 46 -7.74 -15.32 -6.33
N ARG A 47 -7.13 -14.16 -6.07
CA ARG A 47 -6.15 -13.50 -6.96
C ARG A 47 -4.71 -13.78 -6.56
N ASN A 48 -4.48 -14.57 -5.51
CA ASN A 48 -3.16 -14.87 -4.96
C ASN A 48 -2.34 -13.61 -4.62
N VAL A 49 -3.00 -12.60 -4.03
CA VAL A 49 -2.38 -11.34 -3.60
C VAL A 49 -2.62 -11.11 -2.10
N THR A 50 -1.80 -10.25 -1.49
CA THR A 50 -2.04 -9.81 -0.11
C THR A 50 -3.31 -8.97 -0.02
N LEU A 51 -3.97 -8.96 1.15
CA LEU A 51 -5.16 -8.12 1.38
C LEU A 51 -4.90 -6.63 1.09
N ALA A 52 -3.73 -6.11 1.48
CA ALA A 52 -3.33 -4.75 1.17
C ALA A 52 -3.28 -4.50 -0.35
N ARG A 53 -2.62 -5.39 -1.09
CA ARG A 53 -2.54 -5.28 -2.55
C ARG A 53 -3.90 -5.40 -3.22
N TYR A 54 -4.78 -6.26 -2.70
CA TYR A 54 -6.14 -6.37 -3.19
C TYR A 54 -6.90 -5.05 -3.04
N ILE A 55 -6.80 -4.39 -1.89
CA ILE A 55 -7.43 -3.08 -1.67
C ILE A 55 -6.80 -2.01 -2.58
N GLU A 56 -5.48 -1.99 -2.75
CA GLU A 56 -4.80 -1.10 -3.70
C GLU A 56 -5.36 -1.27 -5.12
N MET A 57 -5.54 -2.52 -5.58
CA MET A 57 -6.11 -2.80 -6.90
C MET A 57 -7.54 -2.29 -7.04
N LEU A 58 -8.38 -2.47 -6.02
CA LEU A 58 -9.76 -1.95 -6.04
C LEU A 58 -9.79 -0.41 -6.14
N ILE A 59 -8.89 0.28 -5.42
CA ILE A 59 -8.77 1.75 -5.49
C ILE A 59 -8.19 2.18 -6.83
N GLU A 60 -7.19 1.46 -7.34
CA GLU A 60 -6.60 1.70 -8.66
C GLU A 60 -7.68 1.58 -9.75
N GLU A 61 -8.66 0.68 -9.63
CA GLU A 61 -9.72 0.49 -10.62
C GLU A 61 -10.96 1.38 -10.41
N ASP A 62 -11.01 2.17 -9.34
CA ASP A 62 -12.15 3.06 -9.06
C ASP A 62 -12.15 4.30 -9.98
N GLU A 63 -13.04 4.31 -10.95
CA GLU A 63 -13.19 5.41 -11.93
C GLU A 63 -13.65 6.72 -11.29
N ILE A 64 -14.47 6.66 -10.24
CA ILE A 64 -15.01 7.83 -9.54
C ILE A 64 -13.87 8.50 -8.77
N ALA A 65 -13.08 7.71 -8.03
CA ALA A 65 -11.90 8.21 -7.33
C ALA A 65 -10.91 8.88 -8.30
N ARG A 66 -10.65 8.26 -9.47
CA ARG A 66 -9.80 8.84 -10.52
C ARG A 66 -10.37 10.13 -11.09
N HIS A 67 -11.69 10.22 -11.27
CA HIS A 67 -12.33 11.43 -11.78
C HIS A 67 -12.13 12.61 -10.81
N HIS A 68 -12.38 12.41 -9.53
CA HIS A 68 -12.17 13.44 -8.51
C HIS A 68 -10.70 13.85 -8.37
N GLN A 69 -9.76 12.90 -8.45
CA GLN A 69 -8.33 13.22 -8.44
C GLN A 69 -7.95 14.19 -9.56
N ARG A 70 -8.47 13.97 -10.78
CA ARG A 70 -8.21 14.87 -11.92
C ARG A 70 -8.79 16.26 -11.71
N GLN A 71 -10.00 16.36 -11.16
CA GLN A 71 -10.62 17.66 -10.85
C GLN A 71 -9.79 18.45 -9.83
N HIS A 72 -9.32 17.79 -8.76
CA HIS A 72 -8.47 18.44 -7.76
C HIS A 72 -7.13 18.93 -8.35
N GLN A 73 -6.51 18.15 -9.23
CA GLN A 73 -5.27 18.57 -9.91
C GLN A 73 -5.49 19.77 -10.83
N GLN A 74 -6.60 19.80 -11.57
CA GLN A 74 -6.95 20.93 -12.43
C GLN A 74 -7.21 22.21 -11.64
N ALA A 75 -7.90 22.11 -10.50
CA ALA A 75 -8.13 23.25 -9.60
C ALA A 75 -6.80 23.83 -9.08
N GLN A 76 -5.88 22.98 -8.62
CA GLN A 76 -4.57 23.42 -8.13
C GLN A 76 -3.74 24.12 -9.22
N MET A 77 -3.76 23.61 -10.46
CA MET A 77 -3.04 24.27 -11.57
C MET A 77 -3.64 25.63 -11.92
N GLN A 78 -4.95 25.83 -11.80
CA GLN A 78 -5.59 27.13 -12.02
C GLN A 78 -5.17 28.12 -10.94
N ASP A 79 -5.20 27.71 -9.67
CA ASP A 79 -4.78 28.55 -8.55
C ASP A 79 -3.30 28.99 -8.70
N GLU A 80 -2.41 28.08 -9.11
CA GLU A 80 -1.01 28.39 -9.39
C GLU A 80 -0.82 29.34 -10.56
N GLN A 81 -1.62 29.19 -11.64
CA GLN A 81 -1.58 30.09 -12.80
C GLN A 81 -2.09 31.49 -12.46
N ASP A 82 -3.11 31.61 -11.64
CA ASP A 82 -3.66 32.88 -11.16
C ASP A 82 -2.68 33.59 -10.23
N GLU A 83 -2.05 32.86 -9.29
CA GLU A 83 -0.96 33.36 -8.45
C GLU A 83 0.23 33.84 -9.28
N ALA A 84 0.67 33.04 -10.26
CA ALA A 84 1.78 33.39 -11.12
C ALA A 84 1.48 34.62 -11.99
N SER A 85 0.23 34.77 -12.45
CA SER A 85 -0.21 35.92 -13.23
C SER A 85 -0.26 37.19 -12.39
N LYS A 86 -0.77 37.11 -11.15
CA LYS A 86 -0.77 38.25 -10.20
C LYS A 86 0.63 38.72 -9.82
N ARG A 87 1.62 37.82 -9.76
CA ARG A 87 3.01 38.19 -9.44
C ARG A 87 3.76 38.87 -10.59
N ARG A 88 3.24 38.79 -11.82
CA ARG A 88 3.84 39.37 -13.02
C ARG A 88 3.26 40.75 -13.39
N ALA A 89 2.11 41.10 -12.82
CA ALA A 89 1.46 42.41 -12.97
C ALA A 89 1.94 43.37 -11.86
#